data_AF-A0A261FDH1-F1
#
_entry.id   AF-A0A261FDH1-F1
#
_cell.length_a   1.000
_cell.length_b   1.000
_cell.length_c   1.000
_cell.angle_alpha   90.00
_cell.angle_beta   90.00
_cell.angle_gamma   90.00
#
_symmetry.space_group_name_H-M   'P 1'
#
loop_
_entity.id
_entity.type
_entity.pdbx_description
1 polymer ?
#
loop_
_entity_poly.entity_id
_entity_poly.type
_entity_poly.pdbx_seq_one_letter_code
_entity_poly.pdbx_strand_id
1 'polypeptide(L)' 'MRSARHTTAMDDLVDSRVESAPLKYDLSEWCSFHFQHHRARGAKADTRIIYRRTDDGIQVRGFGHRHLP' A
#
# COMPACT_ATOMS: atom_id res chain seq x y z
N MET A 1 -0.01 -0.08 29.97
CA MET A 1 -1.19 0.18 29.11
C MET A 1 -0.68 0.53 27.72
N ARG A 2 -0.75 -0.37 26.73
CA ARG A 2 -0.32 -0.05 25.35
C ARG A 2 -1.39 0.82 24.71
N SER A 3 -1.12 2.11 24.55
CA SER A 3 -1.93 2.98 23.69
C SER A 3 -1.80 2.45 22.26
N ALA A 4 -2.89 1.92 21.69
CA ALA A 4 -2.91 1.61 20.27
C ALA A 4 -2.85 2.95 19.52
N ARG A 5 -1.71 3.27 18.88
CA ARG A 5 -1.71 4.33 17.87
C ARG A 5 -2.67 3.87 16.78
N HIS A 6 -3.69 4.68 16.50
CA HIS A 6 -4.41 4.57 15.24
C HIS A 6 -3.43 5.04 14.15
N THR A 7 -2.67 4.11 13.56
CA THR A 7 -1.93 4.37 12.33
C THR A 7 -2.83 4.17 11.13
N THR A 8 -2.70 5.05 10.16
CA THR A 8 -3.38 4.89 8.87
C THR A 8 -2.63 3.83 8.04
N ALA A 9 -3.29 3.25 7.05
CA ALA A 9 -2.64 2.30 6.15
C ALA A 9 -1.44 2.90 5.40
N MET A 10 -1.41 4.22 5.21
CA MET A 10 -0.27 4.92 4.62
C MET A 10 0.91 5.01 5.59
N ASP A 11 0.66 5.27 6.87
CA ASP A 11 1.74 5.26 7.88
C ASP A 11 2.37 3.89 7.98
N ASP A 12 1.56 2.84 8.01
CA ASP A 12 2.07 1.46 8.03
C ASP A 12 2.83 1.11 6.75
N LEU A 13 2.41 1.65 5.60
CA LEU A 13 3.12 1.48 4.34
C LEU A 13 4.48 2.19 4.38
N VAL A 14 4.52 3.47 4.77
CA VAL A 14 5.75 4.27 4.89
C VAL A 14 6.71 3.63 5.89
N ASP A 15 6.21 3.21 7.06
CA ASP A 15 6.99 2.57 8.13
C ASP A 15 7.37 1.10 7.83
N SER A 16 7.05 0.59 6.64
CA SER A 16 7.35 -0.79 6.21
C SER A 16 6.75 -1.87 7.12
N ARG A 17 5.61 -1.59 7.76
CA ARG A 17 4.87 -2.54 8.62
C ARG A 17 3.95 -3.47 7.82
N VAL A 18 3.77 -3.20 6.53
CA VAL A 18 2.96 -4.00 5.63
C VAL A 18 3.75 -4.41 4.40
N GLU A 19 3.43 -5.58 3.89
CA GLU A 19 4.10 -6.17 2.74
C GLU A 19 3.49 -5.67 1.42
N SER A 20 4.34 -5.61 0.40
CA SER A 20 3.99 -5.20 -0.96
C SER A 20 4.70 -6.09 -1.96
N ALA A 21 4.07 -6.36 -3.09
CA ALA A 21 4.71 -7.13 -4.17
C ALA A 21 5.38 -6.17 -5.18
N PRO A 22 6.62 -6.46 -5.62
CA PRO A 22 7.23 -5.74 -6.74
C PRO A 22 6.45 -5.99 -8.03
N LEU A 23 6.41 -4.98 -8.89
CA LEU A 23 5.86 -5.09 -10.24
C LEU A 23 6.91 -5.67 -11.20
N LYS A 24 6.46 -6.07 -12.39
CA LYS A 24 7.30 -6.73 -13.40
C LYS A 24 7.70 -5.76 -14.52
N TYR A 25 8.69 -6.19 -15.32
CA TYR A 25 9.13 -5.49 -16.54
C TYR A 25 9.61 -4.06 -16.25
N ASP A 26 9.16 -3.08 -17.04
CA ASP A 26 9.53 -1.66 -16.92
C ASP A 26 9.09 -1.00 -15.61
N LEU A 27 8.38 -1.74 -14.76
CA LEU A 27 7.93 -1.30 -13.45
C LEU A 27 8.66 -2.01 -12.29
N SER A 28 9.77 -2.68 -12.55
CA SER A 28 10.50 -3.47 -11.54
C SER A 28 10.94 -2.69 -10.29
N GLU A 29 11.15 -1.38 -10.42
CA GLU A 29 11.47 -0.48 -9.30
C GLU A 29 10.24 -0.10 -8.45
N TRP A 30 9.04 -0.47 -8.89
CA TRP A 30 7.78 -0.12 -8.26
C TRP A 30 7.15 -1.32 -7.55
N CYS A 31 6.47 -1.06 -6.47
CA CYS A 31 5.68 -1.99 -5.69
C CYS A 31 4.19 -1.65 -5.81
N SER A 32 3.35 -2.67 -5.64
CA SER A 32 1.90 -2.52 -5.52
C SER A 32 1.44 -2.93 -4.12
N PHE A 33 0.89 -1.98 -3.38
CA PHE A 33 0.23 -2.22 -2.10
C PHE A 33 -1.29 -2.34 -2.30
N HIS A 34 -1.89 -3.37 -1.69
CA HIS A 34 -3.33 -3.64 -1.75
C HIS A 34 -4.01 -3.16 -0.48
N PHE A 35 -4.66 -2.00 -0.55
CA PHE A 35 -5.46 -1.48 0.55
C PHE A 35 -6.84 -2.15 0.59
N GLN A 36 -7.25 -2.52 1.81
CA GLN A 36 -8.56 -3.07 2.13
C GLN A 36 -9.04 -2.40 3.41
N HIS A 37 -10.17 -1.71 3.36
CA HIS A 37 -10.78 -1.11 4.55
C HIS A 37 -11.32 -2.19 5.50
N HIS A 38 -11.85 -3.27 4.93
CA HIS A 38 -12.29 -4.47 5.65
C HIS A 38 -11.44 -5.67 5.23
N ARG A 39 -10.56 -6.12 6.11
CA ARG A 39 -9.73 -7.32 5.89
C ARG A 39 -10.53 -8.57 6.26
N ALA A 40 -10.91 -9.34 5.26
CA ALA A 40 -11.52 -10.65 5.42
C ALA A 40 -10.93 -11.64 4.41
N ARG A 41 -10.98 -12.95 4.70
CA ARG A 41 -10.47 -13.97 3.79
C ARG A 41 -11.19 -13.90 2.45
N GLY A 42 -10.44 -13.72 1.37
CA GLY A 42 -11.00 -13.60 0.01
C GLY A 42 -11.56 -12.21 -0.33
N ALA A 43 -11.53 -11.25 0.62
CA ALA A 43 -11.85 -9.86 0.32
C ALA A 43 -10.88 -9.33 -0.75
N LYS A 44 -11.40 -8.54 -1.67
CA LYS A 44 -10.59 -7.94 -2.72
C LYS A 44 -10.09 -6.57 -2.27
N ALA A 45 -8.97 -6.13 -2.83
CA ALA A 45 -8.46 -4.78 -2.58
C ALA A 45 -9.46 -3.72 -3.07
N ASP A 46 -9.73 -2.73 -2.22
CA ASP A 46 -10.53 -1.54 -2.56
C ASP A 46 -9.70 -0.59 -3.40
N THR A 47 -8.41 -0.46 -3.07
CA THR A 47 -7.47 0.43 -3.73
C THR A 47 -6.12 -0.24 -3.90
N ARG A 48 -5.46 0.03 -5.02
CA ARG A 48 -4.04 -0.28 -5.23
C ARG A 48 -3.24 1.01 -5.20
N ILE A 49 -2.11 0.97 -4.50
CA ILE A 49 -1.15 2.06 -4.47
C ILE A 49 0.11 1.58 -5.17
N ILE A 50 0.48 2.23 -6.27
CA ILE A 50 1.76 1.99 -6.94
C ILE A 50 2.76 2.98 -6.39
N TYR A 51 3.84 2.47 -5.81
CA TYR A 51 4.82 3.30 -5.13
C TYR A 51 6.22 2.70 -5.25
N ARG A 52 7.25 3.46 -4.92
CA ARG A 52 8.60 2.94 -4.68
C ARG A 52 9.17 3.54 -3.41
N ARG A 53 10.12 2.85 -2.79
CA ARG A 53 10.84 3.35 -1.61
C ARG A 53 11.83 4.44 -2.01
N THR A 54 12.02 5.41 -1.13
CA THR A 54 13.05 6.44 -1.20
C THR A 54 13.71 6.55 0.17
N ASP A 55 14.83 7.27 0.27
CA ASP A 55 15.54 7.44 1.53
C ASP A 55 14.67 8.08 2.62
N ASP A 56 13.81 9.02 2.23
CA ASP A 56 12.92 9.75 3.16
C ASP A 56 11.47 9.24 3.18
N GLY A 57 11.18 8.07 2.59
CA GLY A 57 9.82 7.51 2.60
C GLY A 57 9.42 6.76 1.33
N ILE A 58 8.34 7.20 0.69
CA ILE A 58 7.84 6.61 -0.55
C ILE A 58 7.50 7.67 -1.60
N GLN A 59 7.79 7.35 -2.85
CA GLN A 59 7.24 8.06 -4.01
C GLN A 59 6.02 7.30 -4.52
N VAL A 60 4.89 7.98 -4.67
CA VAL A 60 3.66 7.38 -5.20
C VAL A 60 3.52 7.73 -6.69
N ARG A 61 3.30 6.71 -7.53
CA ARG A 61 2.99 6.87 -8.96
C ARG A 61 1.51 6.99 -9.22
N GLY A 62 0.68 6.33 -8.43
CA GLY A 62 -0.77 6.42 -8.59
C GLY A 62 -1.58 5.59 -7.62
N PHE A 63 -2.85 5.93 -7.55
CA PHE A 63 -3.90 5.22 -6.82
C PHE A 63 -4.90 4.67 -7.83
N GLY A 64 -5.16 3.37 -7.77
CA GLY A 64 -6.21 2.72 -8.57
C GLY A 64 -7.32 2.27 -7.64
N HIS A 65 -8.43 2.99 -7.62
CA HIS A 65 -9.62 2.55 -6.90
C HIS A 65 -10.35 1.50 -7.74
N ARG A 66 -10.79 0.42 -7.10
CA ARG A 66 -11.44 -0.70 -7.80
C ARG A 66 -12.73 -0.30 -8.52
N HIS A 67 -13.46 0.65 -7.94
CA HIS A 67 -14.83 1.01 -8.36
C HIS A 67 -14.95 2.41 -8.95
N LEU A 68 -13.89 3.22 -8.89
CA LEU A 68 -13.93 4.59 -9.41
C LEU A 68 -12.99 4.64 -10.62
N PRO A 69 -13.48 5.13 -11.78
CA PRO A 69 -12.68 5.24 -12.99
C PRO A 69 -11.58 6.29 -12.87
#